data_AF-A0A316YI71-F1
#
_entry.id   AF-A0A316YI71-F1
#
_cell.length_a   1.000
_cell.length_b   1.000
_cell.length_c   1.000
_cell.angle_alpha   90.00
_cell.angle_beta   90.00
_cell.angle_gamma   90.00
#
_symmetry.space_group_name_H-M   'P 1'
#
loop_
_entity.id
_entity.type
_entity.pdbx_description
1 polymer ?
#
loop_
_entity_poly.entity_id
_entity_poly.type
_entity_poly.pdbx_seq_one_letter_code
_entity_poly.pdbx_strand_id
1 'polypeptide(L)'
;MALPPPLRALGIGEFNAPHSLEMYLDYLCPFSNKQLQGVYEHLLPLIFEPSSPYYGKVRIILRPYPQPWHSSAPILAEAALAIARLAEPSGKNAVEETNNLVDPKLNAFWVFSREVMKNQEAYFDGPSRTKNPDQIRGDFVNLAVATLGEQPKREKGKPLVKSHERGMPLGQAVKNLVRVEPEGNAGSAVAPDLKYCVKIGRQNGIHVTPTMIWNGLVEPSISSSYGEKEWKDFLEKHIGGGQK
;
A
#
# COMPACT_ATOMS: atom_id res chain seq x y z
N MET A 1 10.23 10.07 0.34
CA MET A 1 9.97 10.91 1.54
C MET A 1 9.85 10.08 2.82
N ALA A 2 10.02 10.68 4.00
CA ALA A 2 9.79 10.01 5.27
C ALA A 2 8.30 9.72 5.53
N LEU A 3 8.01 8.64 6.25
CA LEU A 3 6.66 8.25 6.67
C LEU A 3 6.55 8.38 8.19
N PRO A 4 5.41 8.88 8.73
CA PRO A 4 5.18 8.86 10.17
C PRO A 4 5.11 7.40 10.66
N PRO A 5 5.42 7.13 11.95
CA PRO A 5 5.51 5.76 12.47
C PRO A 5 4.33 4.84 12.11
N PRO A 6 3.04 5.26 12.24
CA PRO A 6 1.89 4.41 11.91
C PRO A 6 1.75 4.04 10.43
N LEU A 7 2.47 4.75 9.56
CA LEU A 7 2.40 4.59 8.10
C LEU A 7 3.68 4.02 7.49
N ARG A 8 4.61 3.53 8.31
CA ARG A 8 5.86 2.94 7.79
C ARG A 8 5.61 1.75 6.86
N ALA A 9 4.53 0.99 7.08
CA ALA A 9 4.10 -0.11 6.23
C ALA A 9 3.75 0.31 4.79
N LEU A 10 3.49 1.60 4.54
CA LEU A 10 3.27 2.09 3.17
C LEU A 10 4.50 1.95 2.27
N GLY A 11 5.71 1.76 2.83
CA GLY A 11 6.93 1.66 2.05
C GLY A 11 7.70 0.36 2.20
N ILE A 12 8.25 -0.12 1.09
CA ILE A 12 9.15 -1.27 0.95
C ILE A 12 10.52 -0.83 0.43
N GLY A 13 11.54 -1.65 0.63
CA GLY A 13 12.93 -1.34 0.32
C GLY A 13 13.64 -0.64 1.47
N GLU A 14 14.96 -0.57 1.38
CA GLU A 14 15.81 -0.09 2.47
C GLU A 14 15.44 1.33 2.92
N PHE A 15 15.50 1.60 4.23
CA PHE A 15 15.22 2.93 4.78
C PHE A 15 16.25 3.98 4.35
N ASN A 16 17.48 3.55 4.06
CA ASN A 16 18.57 4.40 3.60
C ASN A 16 18.77 4.33 2.07
N ALA A 17 17.81 3.78 1.31
CA ALA A 17 17.90 3.77 -0.14
C ALA A 17 18.08 5.21 -0.68
N PRO A 18 19.04 5.46 -1.58
CA PRO A 18 19.34 6.79 -2.10
C PRO A 18 18.23 7.39 -2.95
N HIS A 19 17.35 6.54 -3.51
CA HIS A 19 16.22 6.99 -4.34
C HIS A 19 14.88 6.53 -3.78
N SER A 20 13.84 7.29 -4.08
CA SER A 20 12.47 6.92 -3.74
C SER A 20 11.51 7.05 -4.91
N LEU A 21 10.64 6.05 -5.06
CA LEU A 21 9.50 6.04 -5.96
C LEU A 21 8.22 6.07 -5.12
N GLU A 22 7.41 7.11 -5.23
CA GLU A 22 6.11 7.17 -4.58
C GLU A 22 4.99 6.98 -5.61
N MET A 23 4.03 6.12 -5.26
CA MET A 23 2.93 5.72 -6.12
C MET A 23 1.62 6.16 -5.49
N TYR A 24 0.94 7.12 -6.12
CA TYR A 24 -0.41 7.52 -5.71
C TYR A 24 -1.41 6.67 -6.50
N LEU A 25 -2.11 5.79 -5.79
CA LEU A 25 -2.99 4.80 -6.39
C LEU A 25 -4.40 4.86 -5.81
N ASP A 26 -5.39 4.72 -6.67
CA ASP A 26 -6.78 4.48 -6.27
C ASP A 26 -7.11 3.00 -6.47
N TYR A 27 -7.58 2.32 -5.43
CA TYR A 27 -7.94 0.91 -5.44
C TYR A 27 -9.09 0.54 -6.39
N LEU A 28 -9.86 1.51 -6.90
CA LEU A 28 -10.87 1.27 -7.93
C LEU A 28 -10.45 1.71 -9.33
N CYS A 29 -9.27 2.30 -9.51
CA CYS A 29 -8.80 2.70 -10.83
C CYS A 29 -8.14 1.52 -11.56
N PRO A 30 -8.65 1.09 -12.73
CA PRO A 30 -8.04 -0.02 -13.49
C PRO A 30 -6.58 0.24 -13.89
N PHE A 31 -6.23 1.49 -14.18
CA PHE A 31 -4.83 1.87 -14.47
C PHE A 31 -3.94 1.80 -13.24
N SER A 32 -4.49 2.05 -12.04
CA SER A 32 -3.74 1.90 -10.79
C SER A 32 -3.49 0.43 -10.45
N ASN A 33 -4.46 -0.45 -10.72
CA ASN A 33 -4.25 -1.90 -10.65
C ASN A 33 -3.16 -2.34 -11.63
N LYS A 34 -3.29 -1.98 -12.92
CA LYS A 34 -2.28 -2.30 -13.95
C LYS A 34 -0.88 -1.86 -13.53
N GLN A 35 -0.77 -0.64 -13.01
CA GLN A 35 0.48 -0.09 -12.53
C GLN A 35 1.06 -0.86 -11.33
N LEU A 36 0.26 -1.21 -10.33
CA LEU A 36 0.72 -1.96 -9.15
C LEU A 36 1.18 -3.37 -9.53
N GLN A 37 0.44 -4.06 -10.40
CA GLN A 37 0.86 -5.38 -10.89
C GLN A 37 2.12 -5.28 -11.74
N GLY A 38 2.21 -4.30 -12.65
CA GLY A 38 3.42 -4.08 -13.46
C GLY A 38 4.64 -3.74 -12.62
N VAL A 39 4.50 -2.93 -11.56
CA VAL A 39 5.59 -2.70 -10.58
C VAL A 39 6.00 -4.02 -9.92
N TYR A 40 5.03 -4.83 -9.48
CA TYR A 40 5.32 -6.12 -8.85
C TYR A 40 6.05 -7.09 -9.79
N GLU A 41 5.58 -7.21 -11.03
CA GLU A 41 6.07 -8.18 -12.01
C GLU A 41 7.38 -7.75 -12.66
N HIS A 42 7.58 -6.45 -12.89
CA HIS A 42 8.68 -5.95 -13.72
C HIS A 42 9.68 -5.09 -12.97
N LEU A 43 9.27 -4.30 -11.98
CA LEU A 43 10.19 -3.43 -11.24
C LEU A 43 10.80 -4.14 -10.03
N LEU A 44 9.98 -4.82 -9.22
CA LEU A 44 10.49 -5.43 -7.98
C LEU A 44 11.64 -6.42 -8.22
N PRO A 45 11.60 -7.33 -9.24
CA PRO A 45 12.74 -8.20 -9.53
C PRO A 45 14.03 -7.43 -9.85
N LEU A 46 13.91 -6.22 -10.42
CA LEU A 46 15.06 -5.38 -10.74
C LEU A 46 15.66 -4.69 -9.51
N ILE A 47 14.93 -4.49 -8.42
CA ILE A 47 15.44 -3.69 -7.28
C ILE A 47 15.48 -4.47 -5.94
N PHE A 48 14.89 -5.66 -5.88
CA PHE A 48 14.88 -6.54 -4.70
C PHE A 48 15.68 -7.84 -4.87
N GLU A 49 16.15 -8.17 -6.07
CA GLU A 49 17.04 -9.33 -6.25
C GLU A 49 18.49 -8.96 -5.89
N PRO A 50 19.15 -9.68 -4.95
CA PRO A 50 20.51 -9.35 -4.50
C PRO A 50 21.58 -9.29 -5.60
N SER A 51 21.37 -10.03 -6.70
CA SER A 51 22.27 -10.02 -7.86
C SER A 51 22.08 -8.79 -8.77
N SER A 52 21.02 -7.99 -8.56
CA SER A 52 20.73 -6.84 -9.39
C SER A 52 21.65 -5.65 -9.07
N PRO A 53 22.14 -4.90 -10.08
CA PRO A 53 22.89 -3.66 -9.85
C PRO A 53 22.06 -2.56 -9.19
N TYR A 54 20.74 -2.71 -9.08
CA TYR A 54 19.84 -1.76 -8.43
C TYR A 54 19.38 -2.20 -7.04
N TYR A 55 19.86 -3.35 -6.54
CA TYR A 55 19.51 -3.86 -5.21
C TYR A 55 19.78 -2.82 -4.12
N GLY A 56 18.78 -2.59 -3.26
CA GLY A 56 18.88 -1.64 -2.14
C GLY A 56 18.97 -0.16 -2.55
N LYS A 57 18.86 0.18 -3.84
CA LYS A 57 19.00 1.57 -4.33
C LYS A 57 17.69 2.36 -4.36
N VAL A 58 16.55 1.67 -4.33
CA VAL A 58 15.23 2.29 -4.48
C VAL A 58 14.30 1.86 -3.35
N ARG A 59 13.71 2.84 -2.67
CA ARG A 59 12.58 2.64 -1.76
C ARG A 59 11.28 2.98 -2.47
N ILE A 60 10.28 2.10 -2.39
CA ILE A 60 8.96 2.38 -2.97
C ILE A 60 7.97 2.72 -1.84
N ILE A 61 7.11 3.71 -2.07
CA ILE A 61 6.03 4.11 -1.15
C ILE A 61 4.70 4.08 -1.92
N LEU A 62 3.75 3.28 -1.47
CA LEU A 62 2.39 3.27 -2.02
C LEU A 62 1.49 4.13 -1.14
N ARG A 63 0.83 5.13 -1.75
CA ARG A 63 -0.11 6.03 -1.10
C ARG A 63 -1.52 5.79 -1.64
N PRO A 64 -2.44 5.27 -0.79
CA PRO A 64 -3.85 5.26 -1.12
C PRO A 64 -4.34 6.68 -1.40
N TYR A 65 -4.87 6.90 -2.59
CA TYR A 65 -5.34 8.19 -3.07
C TYR A 65 -6.69 8.01 -3.77
N PRO A 66 -7.79 7.87 -3.01
CA PRO A 66 -9.10 7.57 -3.56
C PRO A 66 -9.63 8.76 -4.39
N GLN A 67 -10.12 8.48 -5.59
CA GLN A 67 -10.73 9.48 -6.46
C GLN A 67 -12.19 9.72 -6.08
N PRO A 68 -12.66 10.98 -6.08
CA PRO A 68 -14.00 11.31 -5.60
C PRO A 68 -15.14 10.77 -6.48
N TRP A 69 -14.86 10.39 -7.73
CA TRP A 69 -15.83 9.76 -8.63
C TRP A 69 -15.89 8.23 -8.51
N HIS A 70 -15.09 7.62 -7.63
CA HIS A 70 -15.18 6.20 -7.29
C HIS A 70 -15.78 6.05 -5.89
N SER A 71 -17.08 5.73 -5.81
CA SER A 71 -17.90 5.96 -4.62
C SER A 71 -17.39 5.22 -3.36
N SER A 72 -16.89 4.00 -3.53
CA SER A 72 -16.39 3.17 -2.43
C SER A 72 -14.88 3.30 -2.19
N ALA A 73 -14.14 4.04 -3.03
CA ALA A 73 -12.68 4.12 -2.95
C ALA A 73 -12.15 4.60 -1.58
N PRO A 74 -12.77 5.57 -0.88
CA PRO A 74 -12.34 5.93 0.47
C PRO A 74 -12.44 4.76 1.47
N ILE A 75 -13.46 3.91 1.35
CA ILE A 75 -13.65 2.74 2.23
C ILE A 75 -12.55 1.72 1.98
N LEU A 76 -12.18 1.50 0.71
CA LEU A 76 -11.07 0.63 0.31
C LEU A 76 -9.74 1.12 0.88
N ALA A 77 -9.49 2.42 0.74
CA ALA A 77 -8.29 3.06 1.25
C ALA A 77 -8.18 2.96 2.78
N GLU A 78 -9.27 3.18 3.50
CA GLU A 78 -9.33 3.00 4.97
C GLU A 78 -9.03 1.55 5.37
N ALA A 79 -9.60 0.55 4.69
CA ALA A 79 -9.34 -0.86 4.98
C ALA A 79 -7.86 -1.22 4.79
N ALA A 80 -7.23 -0.74 3.70
CA ALA A 80 -5.80 -0.95 3.50
C ALA A 80 -4.96 -0.26 4.59
N LEU A 81 -5.32 0.97 4.98
CA LEU A 81 -4.63 1.71 6.05
C LEU A 81 -4.81 1.06 7.43
N ALA A 82 -5.93 0.37 7.68
CA ALA A 82 -6.10 -0.45 8.87
C ALA A 82 -5.04 -1.56 8.92
N ILE A 83 -4.79 -2.26 7.80
CA ILE A 83 -3.70 -3.24 7.73
C ILE A 83 -2.33 -2.58 7.93
N ALA A 84 -2.10 -1.39 7.37
CA ALA A 84 -0.85 -0.66 7.56
C ALA A 84 -0.57 -0.37 9.04
N ARG A 85 -1.58 0.04 9.81
CA ARG A 85 -1.45 0.25 11.26
C ARG A 85 -1.12 -1.02 12.03
N LEU A 86 -1.74 -2.13 11.64
CA LEU A 86 -1.50 -3.44 12.25
C LEU A 86 -0.14 -4.04 11.85
N ALA A 87 0.54 -3.49 10.83
CA ALA A 87 1.83 -3.93 10.33
C ALA A 87 2.99 -3.10 10.90
N GLU A 88 3.09 -3.02 12.23
CA GLU A 88 4.12 -2.21 12.90
C GLU A 88 5.18 -3.08 13.60
N PRO A 89 6.50 -2.84 13.39
CA PRO A 89 7.55 -3.47 14.18
C PRO A 89 7.49 -3.07 15.66
N SER A 90 7.65 -4.01 16.59
CA SER A 90 7.57 -3.72 18.04
C SER A 90 8.23 -4.78 18.94
N GLY A 91 8.68 -4.32 20.11
CA GLY A 91 9.19 -5.19 21.16
C GLY A 91 10.55 -5.80 20.83
N LYS A 92 10.82 -7.00 21.38
CA LYS A 92 12.14 -7.65 21.31
C LYS A 92 12.55 -8.10 19.89
N ASN A 93 11.61 -8.20 18.96
CA ASN A 93 11.84 -8.66 17.58
C ASN A 93 11.87 -7.50 16.57
N ALA A 94 12.00 -6.25 17.02
CA ALA A 94 11.83 -5.07 16.19
C ALA A 94 12.73 -5.07 14.93
N VAL A 95 13.95 -5.59 15.00
CA VAL A 95 14.87 -5.67 13.85
C VAL A 95 14.33 -6.62 12.78
N GLU A 96 13.98 -7.85 13.16
CA GLU A 96 13.40 -8.84 12.24
C GLU A 96 12.07 -8.34 11.65
N GLU A 97 11.20 -7.78 12.48
CA GLU A 97 9.92 -7.21 12.02
C GLU A 97 10.15 -6.02 11.09
N THR A 98 11.20 -5.22 11.30
CA THR A 98 11.57 -4.13 10.39
C THR A 98 12.03 -4.68 9.03
N ASN A 99 12.78 -5.77 9.01
CA ASN A 99 13.17 -6.44 7.75
C ASN A 99 11.95 -6.98 7.02
N ASN A 100 11.01 -7.62 7.73
CA ASN A 100 9.75 -8.09 7.14
C ASN A 100 8.91 -6.92 6.60
N LEU A 101 8.92 -5.78 7.28
CA LEU A 101 8.19 -4.59 6.86
C LEU A 101 8.72 -4.02 5.53
N VAL A 102 10.02 -4.13 5.25
CA VAL A 102 10.60 -3.59 4.01
C VAL A 102 10.62 -4.59 2.86
N ASP A 103 10.34 -5.87 3.12
CA ASP A 103 10.22 -6.90 2.09
C ASP A 103 8.81 -6.89 1.45
N PRO A 104 8.67 -6.76 0.12
CA PRO A 104 7.36 -6.76 -0.54
C PRO A 104 6.53 -8.03 -0.33
N LYS A 105 7.15 -9.18 -0.06
CA LYS A 105 6.47 -10.45 0.19
C LYS A 105 5.98 -10.57 1.64
N LEU A 106 6.62 -9.86 2.56
CA LEU A 106 6.33 -9.93 4.00
C LEU A 106 5.68 -8.66 4.55
N ASN A 107 5.55 -7.61 3.75
CA ASN A 107 4.80 -6.42 4.13
C ASN A 107 3.29 -6.66 3.92
N ALA A 108 2.53 -6.79 5.01
CA ALA A 108 1.10 -7.09 4.95
C ALA A 108 0.27 -6.03 4.21
N PHE A 109 0.63 -4.75 4.32
CA PHE A 109 -0.06 -3.69 3.58
C PHE A 109 0.12 -3.84 2.07
N TRP A 110 1.33 -4.16 1.61
CA TRP A 110 1.62 -4.35 0.18
C TRP A 110 0.96 -5.61 -0.38
N VAL A 111 1.04 -6.72 0.36
CA VAL A 111 0.37 -7.99 0.02
C VAL A 111 -1.15 -7.76 -0.10
N PHE A 112 -1.75 -7.12 0.90
CA PHE A 112 -3.18 -6.83 0.90
C PHE A 112 -3.59 -5.83 -0.19
N SER A 113 -2.81 -4.78 -0.42
CA SER A 113 -3.06 -3.81 -1.49
C SER A 113 -3.13 -4.45 -2.87
N ARG A 114 -2.25 -5.43 -3.14
CA ARG A 114 -2.30 -6.20 -4.39
C ARG A 114 -3.54 -7.07 -4.48
N GLU A 115 -3.95 -7.66 -3.36
CA GLU A 115 -5.13 -8.52 -3.32
C GLU A 115 -6.44 -7.73 -3.50
N VAL A 116 -6.54 -6.53 -2.90
CA VAL A 116 -7.64 -5.59 -3.16
C VAL A 116 -7.71 -5.26 -4.66
N MET A 117 -6.58 -4.90 -5.28
CA MET A 117 -6.53 -4.56 -6.71
C MET A 117 -6.91 -5.73 -7.63
N LYS A 118 -6.55 -6.97 -7.29
CA LYS A 118 -6.98 -8.16 -8.04
C LYS A 118 -8.48 -8.40 -7.97
N ASN A 119 -9.10 -8.04 -6.84
CA ASN A 119 -10.54 -8.20 -6.61
C ASN A 119 -11.33 -6.90 -6.86
N GLN A 120 -10.70 -5.86 -7.45
CA GLN A 120 -11.28 -4.51 -7.54
C GLN A 120 -12.66 -4.46 -8.20
N GLU A 121 -12.92 -5.34 -9.17
CA GLU A 121 -14.16 -5.31 -9.96
C GLU A 121 -15.40 -5.59 -9.09
N ALA A 122 -15.24 -6.39 -8.03
CA ALA A 122 -16.30 -6.67 -7.07
C ALA A 122 -16.74 -5.43 -6.28
N TYR A 123 -15.96 -4.35 -6.33
CA TYR A 123 -16.17 -3.12 -5.58
C TYR A 123 -16.44 -1.91 -6.48
N PHE A 124 -16.45 -2.07 -7.81
CA PHE A 124 -16.89 -1.03 -8.73
C PHE A 124 -18.32 -0.56 -8.42
N ASP A 125 -18.68 0.63 -8.90
CA ASP A 125 -19.97 1.27 -8.55
C ASP A 125 -21.18 0.36 -8.87
N GLY A 126 -21.14 -0.37 -9.99
CA GLY A 126 -22.20 -1.30 -10.38
C GLY A 126 -22.45 -2.39 -9.34
N PRO A 127 -21.47 -3.26 -9.03
CA PRO A 127 -21.57 -4.27 -7.99
C PRO A 127 -21.81 -3.74 -6.57
N SER A 128 -21.31 -2.52 -6.27
CA SER A 128 -21.46 -1.90 -4.94
C SER A 128 -22.78 -1.12 -4.76
N ARG A 129 -23.56 -0.89 -5.82
CA ARG A 129 -24.71 0.05 -5.80
C ARG A 129 -25.77 -0.25 -4.74
N THR A 130 -25.92 -1.51 -4.33
CA THR A 130 -26.91 -1.94 -3.33
C THR A 130 -26.30 -2.20 -1.96
N LYS A 131 -24.99 -1.99 -1.80
CA LYS A 131 -24.28 -2.20 -0.54
C LYS A 131 -24.21 -0.89 0.22
N ASN A 132 -24.50 -0.94 1.52
CA ASN A 132 -24.20 0.17 2.42
C ASN A 132 -22.70 0.15 2.81
N PRO A 133 -22.17 1.24 3.38
CA PRO A 133 -20.75 1.30 3.75
C PRO A 133 -20.28 0.20 4.70
N ASP A 134 -21.13 -0.26 5.62
CA ASP A 134 -20.76 -1.30 6.59
C ASP A 134 -20.69 -2.69 5.96
N GLN A 135 -21.54 -2.98 4.97
CA GLN A 135 -21.44 -4.19 4.16
C GLN A 135 -20.12 -4.21 3.38
N ILE A 136 -19.74 -3.07 2.77
CA ILE A 136 -18.47 -2.94 2.06
C ILE A 136 -17.29 -3.14 3.02
N ARG A 137 -17.31 -2.52 4.21
CA ARG A 137 -16.28 -2.76 5.26
C ARG A 137 -16.21 -4.23 5.66
N GLY A 138 -17.35 -4.90 5.81
CA GLY A 138 -17.43 -6.33 6.10
C GLY A 138 -16.77 -7.19 5.03
N ASP A 139 -17.00 -6.89 3.75
CA ASP A 139 -16.35 -7.57 2.63
C ASP A 139 -14.82 -7.44 2.69
N PHE A 140 -14.31 -6.25 3.07
CA PHE A 140 -12.86 -6.04 3.23
C PHE A 140 -12.26 -6.76 4.43
N VAL A 141 -12.99 -6.84 5.53
CA VAL A 141 -12.58 -7.66 6.68
C VAL A 141 -12.42 -9.11 6.24
N ASN A 142 -13.39 -9.65 5.49
CA ASN A 142 -13.30 -11.01 4.97
C ASN A 142 -12.11 -11.18 4.01
N LEU A 143 -11.87 -10.23 3.11
CA LEU A 143 -10.74 -10.26 2.20
C LEU A 143 -9.40 -10.22 2.97
N ALA A 144 -9.27 -9.38 3.99
CA ALA A 144 -8.07 -9.30 4.82
C ALA A 144 -7.77 -10.63 5.51
N VAL A 145 -8.80 -11.27 6.06
CA VAL A 145 -8.70 -12.59 6.69
C VAL A 145 -8.32 -13.67 5.70
N ALA A 146 -8.93 -13.68 4.51
CA ALA A 146 -8.58 -14.62 3.45
C ALA A 146 -7.14 -14.43 2.95
N THR A 147 -6.64 -13.19 2.95
CA THR A 147 -5.30 -12.84 2.44
C THR A 147 -4.20 -13.11 3.48
N LEU A 148 -4.42 -12.73 4.74
CA LEU A 148 -3.38 -12.66 5.78
C LEU A 148 -3.58 -13.68 6.91
N GLY A 149 -4.74 -14.35 6.96
CA GLY A 149 -5.11 -15.32 7.98
C GLY A 149 -5.78 -14.70 9.21
N GLU A 150 -6.70 -15.44 9.82
CA GLU A 150 -7.52 -14.95 10.95
C GLU A 150 -6.74 -14.81 12.27
N GLN A 151 -5.71 -15.63 12.44
CA GLN A 151 -4.88 -15.68 13.64
C GLN A 151 -3.52 -15.07 13.33
N PRO A 152 -3.28 -13.77 13.63
CA PRO A 152 -2.00 -13.13 13.39
C PRO A 152 -0.98 -13.67 14.39
N LYS A 153 -0.47 -14.87 14.14
CA LYS A 153 0.66 -15.44 14.87
C LYS A 153 1.94 -14.97 14.19
N ARG A 154 2.93 -14.60 15.00
CA ARG A 154 4.29 -14.34 14.52
C ARG A 154 4.87 -15.64 14.00
N GLU A 155 4.83 -15.80 12.69
CA GLU A 155 5.32 -16.99 12.00
C GLU A 155 6.29 -16.56 10.92
N LYS A 156 7.43 -17.25 10.86
CA LYS A 156 8.49 -16.94 9.90
C LYS A 156 7.97 -17.11 8.48
N GLY A 157 8.24 -16.13 7.62
CA GLY A 157 7.83 -16.17 6.21
C GLY A 157 6.38 -15.79 5.94
N LYS A 158 5.61 -15.35 6.96
CA LYS A 158 4.28 -14.76 6.77
C LYS A 158 4.33 -13.23 6.83
N PRO A 159 3.38 -12.54 6.16
CA PRO A 159 3.32 -11.10 6.22
C PRO A 159 3.18 -10.58 7.66
N LEU A 160 3.89 -9.48 7.97
CA LEU A 160 3.87 -8.84 9.27
C LEU A 160 2.52 -8.16 9.51
N VAL A 161 1.70 -8.77 10.34
CA VAL A 161 0.47 -8.19 10.87
C VAL A 161 0.26 -8.68 12.29
N LYS A 162 -0.13 -7.78 13.19
CA LYS A 162 -0.40 -8.11 14.61
C LYS A 162 -1.71 -7.46 15.05
N SER A 163 -2.48 -8.16 15.87
CA SER A 163 -3.51 -7.49 16.67
C SER A 163 -2.85 -6.80 17.87
N HIS A 164 -3.27 -5.57 18.17
CA HIS A 164 -2.74 -4.81 19.31
C HIS A 164 -3.20 -5.41 20.65
N GLU A 165 -4.31 -6.15 20.62
CA GLU A 165 -4.87 -6.84 21.78
C GLU A 165 -4.60 -8.35 21.69
N ARG A 166 -4.04 -8.92 22.78
CA ARG A 166 -3.64 -10.32 22.83
C ARG A 166 -4.85 -11.23 22.63
N GLY A 167 -4.79 -12.08 21.60
CA GLY A 167 -5.85 -13.05 21.30
C GLY A 167 -6.99 -12.50 20.44
N MET A 168 -6.97 -11.21 20.09
CA MET A 168 -7.94 -10.65 19.15
C MET A 168 -7.67 -11.17 17.73
N PRO A 169 -8.67 -11.75 17.05
CA PRO A 169 -8.55 -12.16 15.67
C PRO A 169 -8.31 -10.98 14.72
N LEU A 170 -7.65 -11.22 13.59
CA LEU A 170 -7.35 -10.18 12.61
C LEU A 170 -8.63 -9.50 12.12
N GLY A 171 -9.66 -10.28 11.79
CA GLY A 171 -10.92 -9.72 11.29
C GLY A 171 -11.55 -8.74 12.28
N GLN A 172 -11.51 -9.06 13.58
CA GLN A 172 -12.01 -8.16 14.62
C GLN A 172 -11.13 -6.91 14.79
N ALA A 173 -9.81 -7.05 14.70
CA ALA A 173 -8.89 -5.91 14.78
C ALA A 173 -9.11 -4.92 13.64
N VAL A 174 -9.25 -5.42 12.40
CA VAL A 174 -9.55 -4.58 11.23
C VAL A 174 -10.93 -3.94 11.39
N LYS A 175 -11.94 -4.71 11.78
CA LYS A 175 -13.31 -4.22 12.01
C LYS A 175 -13.32 -3.06 13.02
N ASN A 176 -12.59 -3.19 14.13
CA ASN A 176 -12.49 -2.12 15.13
C ASN A 176 -11.88 -0.83 14.56
N LEU A 177 -10.89 -0.94 13.67
CA LEU A 177 -10.22 0.21 13.07
C LEU A 177 -11.07 0.93 12.01
N VAL A 178 -11.86 0.18 11.23
CA VAL A 178 -12.67 0.74 10.14
C VAL A 178 -14.11 1.07 10.54
N ARG A 179 -14.56 0.61 11.71
CA ARG A 179 -15.90 0.91 12.23
C ARG A 179 -16.12 2.42 12.31
N VAL A 180 -17.33 2.84 11.95
CA VAL A 180 -17.84 4.19 12.17
C VAL A 180 -18.98 4.09 13.18
N GLU A 181 -19.03 5.03 14.12
CA GLU A 181 -20.10 5.05 15.12
C GLU A 181 -21.44 5.45 14.50
N PRO A 182 -22.57 4.92 15.01
CA PRO A 182 -23.89 5.19 14.44
C PRO A 182 -24.33 6.65 14.55
N GLU A 183 -23.73 7.39 15.49
CA GLU A 183 -24.03 8.80 15.75
C GLU A 183 -22.76 9.65 15.58
N GLY A 184 -22.93 10.86 15.03
CA GLY A 184 -21.85 11.84 14.86
C GLY A 184 -21.10 11.76 13.53
N ASN A 185 -19.91 12.38 13.47
CA ASN A 185 -19.11 12.54 12.25
C ASN A 185 -17.62 12.21 12.42
N ALA A 186 -17.25 11.48 13.48
CA ALA A 186 -15.86 11.22 13.82
C ALA A 186 -15.09 10.44 12.73
N GLY A 187 -15.82 9.69 11.89
CA GLY A 187 -15.24 8.76 10.92
C GLY A 187 -14.65 7.52 11.61
N SER A 188 -13.84 6.77 10.87
CA SER A 188 -13.15 5.59 11.39
C SER A 188 -11.86 5.97 12.11
N ALA A 189 -11.29 5.03 12.88
CA ALA A 189 -10.02 5.27 13.57
C ALA A 189 -8.87 5.59 12.58
N VAL A 190 -8.95 5.07 11.35
CA VAL A 190 -7.95 5.23 10.28
C VAL A 190 -8.21 6.44 9.36
N ALA A 191 -9.32 7.15 9.52
CA ALA A 191 -9.60 8.36 8.75
C ALA A 191 -8.48 9.43 8.82
N PRO A 192 -7.79 9.67 9.96
CA PRO A 192 -6.63 10.56 10.00
C PRO A 192 -5.47 10.15 9.08
N ASP A 193 -5.26 8.85 8.88
CA ASP A 193 -4.21 8.31 8.02
C ASP A 193 -4.54 8.52 6.54
N LEU A 194 -5.82 8.34 6.19
CA LEU A 194 -6.30 8.64 4.84
C LEU A 194 -6.17 10.13 4.56
N LYS A 195 -6.55 10.98 5.52
CA LYS A 195 -6.34 12.44 5.44
C LYS A 195 -4.87 12.78 5.24
N TYR A 196 -3.94 12.08 5.88
CA TYR A 196 -2.51 12.28 5.66
C TYR A 196 -2.11 11.97 4.20
N CYS A 197 -2.52 10.80 3.67
CA CYS A 197 -2.21 10.40 2.29
C CYS A 197 -2.82 11.36 1.24
N VAL A 198 -4.06 11.79 1.46
CA VAL A 198 -4.72 12.78 0.59
C VAL A 198 -4.06 14.16 0.71
N LYS A 199 -3.69 14.59 1.92
CA LYS A 199 -3.05 15.90 2.15
C LYS A 199 -1.70 15.99 1.44
N ILE A 200 -0.86 14.96 1.54
CA ILE A 200 0.44 14.96 0.85
C ILE A 200 0.27 14.88 -0.67
N GLY A 201 -0.72 14.14 -1.18
CA GLY A 201 -1.02 14.15 -2.61
C GLY A 201 -1.51 15.52 -3.11
N ARG A 202 -2.38 16.19 -2.35
CA ARG A 202 -2.80 17.57 -2.65
C ARG A 202 -1.63 18.54 -2.65
N GLN A 203 -0.71 18.43 -1.69
CA GLN A 203 0.50 19.25 -1.64
C GLN A 203 1.39 19.06 -2.87
N ASN A 204 1.40 17.87 -3.46
CA ASN A 204 2.16 17.55 -4.67
C ASN A 204 1.34 17.72 -5.98
N GLY A 205 0.14 18.29 -5.92
CA GLY A 205 -0.70 18.52 -7.10
C GLY A 205 -1.20 17.24 -7.78
N ILE A 206 -1.29 16.12 -7.05
CA ILE A 206 -1.79 14.85 -7.59
C ILE A 206 -3.27 15.01 -7.94
N HIS A 207 -3.61 14.74 -9.21
CA HIS A 207 -4.98 14.81 -9.71
C HIS A 207 -5.46 13.43 -10.19
N VAL A 208 -4.72 12.81 -11.10
CA VAL A 208 -5.06 11.49 -11.67
C VAL A 208 -4.30 10.37 -10.98
N THR A 209 -4.85 9.16 -11.04
CA THR A 209 -4.22 7.94 -10.53
C THR A 209 -4.14 6.90 -11.65
N PRO A 210 -2.99 6.23 -11.85
CA PRO A 210 -1.77 6.35 -11.05
C PRO A 210 -1.02 7.65 -11.33
N THR A 211 -0.36 8.21 -10.32
CA THR A 211 0.71 9.20 -10.50
C THR A 211 1.96 8.74 -9.76
N MET A 212 3.11 8.83 -10.43
CA MET A 212 4.42 8.49 -9.87
C MET A 212 5.22 9.72 -9.52
N ILE A 213 5.89 9.67 -8.38
CA ILE A 213 6.87 10.66 -7.94
C ILE A 213 8.22 9.97 -7.82
N TRP A 214 9.23 10.45 -8.55
CA TRP A 214 10.62 10.03 -8.41
C TRP A 214 11.42 11.11 -7.67
N ASN A 215 12.04 10.74 -6.55
CA ASN A 215 12.86 11.64 -5.72
C ASN A 215 12.19 12.98 -5.36
N GLY A 216 10.87 12.96 -5.16
CA GLY A 216 10.08 14.14 -4.76
C GLY A 216 9.49 14.95 -5.91
N LEU A 217 9.76 14.60 -7.18
CA LEU A 217 9.15 15.23 -8.35
C LEU A 217 8.23 14.27 -9.09
N VAL A 218 7.10 14.77 -9.59
CA VAL A 218 6.23 13.99 -10.48
C VAL A 218 7.04 13.54 -11.69
N GLU A 219 7.01 12.24 -11.98
CA GLU A 219 7.73 11.62 -13.08
C GLU A 219 6.72 11.16 -14.16
N PRO A 220 6.42 12.01 -15.14
CA PRO A 220 5.35 11.76 -16.11
C PRO A 220 5.69 10.69 -17.14
N SER A 221 6.97 10.29 -17.25
CA SER A 221 7.36 9.25 -18.20
C SER A 221 6.90 7.86 -17.77
N ILE A 222 6.72 7.61 -16.46
CA ILE A 222 6.30 6.30 -15.95
C ILE A 222 4.82 6.09 -16.29
N SER A 223 4.58 5.11 -17.15
CA SER A 223 3.25 4.68 -17.55
C SER A 223 2.85 3.39 -16.85
N SER A 224 1.55 3.21 -16.62
CA SER A 224 0.98 1.94 -16.14
C SER A 224 1.21 0.75 -17.08
N SER A 225 1.68 1.01 -18.31
CA SER A 225 2.06 -0.01 -19.29
C SER A 225 3.55 -0.34 -19.29
N TYR A 226 4.37 0.21 -18.39
CA TYR A 226 5.79 -0.11 -18.32
C TYR A 226 6.01 -1.61 -18.08
N GLY A 227 6.71 -2.25 -19.01
CA GLY A 227 7.24 -3.59 -18.89
C GLY A 227 8.66 -3.58 -18.33
N GLU A 228 9.30 -4.75 -18.32
CA GLU A 228 10.66 -4.92 -17.80
C GLU A 228 11.67 -4.03 -18.52
N LYS A 229 11.57 -3.88 -19.85
CA LYS A 229 12.48 -3.04 -20.63
C LYS A 229 12.37 -1.57 -20.23
N GLU A 230 11.16 -1.02 -20.17
CA GLU A 230 10.95 0.38 -19.82
C GLU A 230 11.43 0.69 -18.39
N TRP A 231 11.23 -0.25 -17.45
CA TRP A 231 11.78 -0.11 -16.10
C TRP A 231 13.30 -0.17 -16.07
N LYS A 232 13.95 -1.07 -16.83
CA LYS A 232 15.41 -1.11 -16.94
C LYS A 232 15.96 0.19 -17.52
N ASP A 233 15.40 0.67 -18.62
CA ASP A 233 15.81 1.93 -19.27
C ASP A 233 15.64 3.11 -18.30
N PHE A 234 14.55 3.13 -17.53
CA PHE A 234 14.31 4.14 -16.49
C PHE A 234 15.37 4.08 -15.38
N LEU A 235 15.67 2.90 -14.82
CA LEU A 235 16.63 2.75 -13.74
C LEU A 235 18.06 3.06 -14.21
N GLU A 236 18.45 2.65 -15.42
CA GLU A 236 19.76 2.96 -16.00
C GLU A 236 19.95 4.47 -16.12
N LYS A 237 18.95 5.18 -16.66
CA LYS A 237 19.00 6.63 -16.81
C LYS A 237 19.10 7.38 -15.47
N HIS A 238 18.39 6.92 -14.43
CA HIS A 238 18.26 7.68 -13.18
C HIS A 238 19.19 7.23 -12.05
N ILE A 239 19.73 6.01 -12.12
CA ILE A 239 20.60 5.41 -11.10
C ILE A 239 21.96 5.04 -11.69
N GLY A 240 21.98 4.53 -12.93
CA GLY A 240 23.20 4.09 -13.63
C GLY A 240 24.14 5.23 -14.03
N GLY A 241 23.67 6.48 -14.01
CA GLY A 241 24.41 7.68 -14.42
C GLY A 241 25.50 8.18 -13.46
N GLY A 242 26.05 7.33 -12.59
CA GLY A 242 27.27 7.63 -11.85
C GLY A 242 28.52 7.51 -12.73
N GLN A 243 28.56 8.22 -13.87
CA GLN A 243 29.72 8.59 -14.70
C GLN A 243 29.24 8.94 -16.13
N LYS A 244 29.12 10.25 -16.40
CA LYS A 244 29.75 10.94 -17.54
C LYS A 244 29.83 12.42 -17.19
#